data_AF-A0A956BT67-F1
#
_entry.id   AF-A0A956BT67-F1
#
_cell.length_a   1.000
_cell.length_b   1.000
_cell.length_c   1.000
_cell.angle_alpha   90.00
_cell.angle_beta   90.00
_cell.angle_gamma   90.00
#
_symmetry.space_group_name_H-M   'P 1'
#
loop_
_entity.id
_entity.type
_entity.pdbx_description
1 polymer ?
#
loop_
_entity_poly.entity_id
_entity_poly.type
_entity_poly.pdbx_seq_one_letter_code
_entity_poly.pdbx_strand_id
1 'polypeptide(L)'
;MSLADLDREERLRLMKFVCSFAWADLEVQDEERDFVRRLVKKLKLDDTDRGMVEEWLEVPPRAEEVDPSDIPTEHRQLFLDAVRAMIVADGRVDQDEAENLVLLEALLG
;
A
#
# COMPACT_ATOMS: atom_id res chain seq x y z
N MET A 1 16.51 0.21 5.96
CA MET A 1 15.71 1.46 5.80
C MET A 1 14.41 1.29 6.54
N SER A 2 13.83 2.37 7.04
CA SER A 2 12.58 2.39 7.80
C SER A 2 11.57 3.33 7.15
N LEU A 3 10.29 3.17 7.48
CA LEU A 3 9.22 4.06 7.02
C LEU A 3 9.46 5.55 7.33
N ALA A 4 10.31 5.86 8.32
CA ALA A 4 10.64 7.23 8.68
C ALA A 4 11.63 7.89 7.71
N ASP A 5 12.35 7.10 6.92
CA ASP A 5 13.38 7.57 5.99
C ASP A 5 12.78 8.03 4.64
N LEU A 6 11.52 7.68 4.37
CA LEU A 6 10.80 8.08 3.16
C LEU A 6 10.47 9.57 3.18
N ASP A 7 10.63 10.24 2.04
CA ASP A 7 10.11 11.59 1.83
C ASP A 7 8.57 11.60 1.65
N ARG A 8 7.97 12.79 1.48
CA ARG A 8 6.52 12.90 1.33
C ARG A 8 5.98 12.18 0.09
N GLU A 9 6.66 12.32 -1.05
CA GLU A 9 6.20 11.72 -2.31
C GLU A 9 6.29 10.19 -2.23
N GLU A 10 7.33 9.67 -1.60
CA GLU A 10 7.54 8.24 -1.40
C GLU A 10 6.54 7.64 -0.42
N ARG A 11 6.18 8.38 0.64
CA ARG A 11 5.10 7.97 1.55
C ARG A 11 3.76 7.90 0.84
N LEU A 12 3.43 8.89 0.01
CA LEU A 12 2.21 8.88 -0.78
C LEU A 12 2.22 7.75 -1.83
N ARG A 13 3.36 7.50 -2.48
CA ARG A 13 3.53 6.36 -3.38
C ARG A 13 3.29 5.05 -2.66
N LEU A 14 3.87 4.86 -1.47
CA LEU A 14 3.62 3.70 -0.63
C LEU A 14 2.14 3.52 -0.33
N MET A 15 1.44 4.61 0.05
CA MET A 15 0.01 4.54 0.35
C MET A 15 -0.83 4.21 -0.89
N LYS A 16 -0.48 4.73 -2.08
CA LYS A 16 -1.13 4.33 -3.34
C LYS A 16 -0.99 2.84 -3.59
N PHE A 17 0.21 2.29 -3.41
CA PHE A 17 0.44 0.85 -3.56
C PHE A 17 -0.41 0.06 -2.58
N VAL A 18 -0.33 0.40 -1.28
CA VAL A 18 -1.10 -0.29 -0.24
C VAL A 18 -2.61 -0.25 -0.54
N CYS A 19 -3.16 0.91 -0.93
CA CYS A 19 -4.58 1.01 -1.27
C CYS A 19 -4.92 0.24 -2.56
N SER A 20 -4.05 0.24 -3.57
CA SER A 20 -4.28 -0.54 -4.79
C SER A 20 -4.37 -2.05 -4.51
N PHE A 21 -3.58 -2.55 -3.55
CA PHE A 21 -3.63 -3.96 -3.16
C PHE A 21 -4.85 -4.28 -2.29
N ALA A 22 -5.29 -3.35 -1.44
CA ALA A 22 -6.52 -3.52 -0.66
C ALA A 22 -7.79 -3.57 -1.53
N TRP A 23 -7.68 -3.23 -2.83
CA TRP A 23 -8.76 -3.34 -3.81
C TRP A 23 -8.60 -4.57 -4.72
N ALA A 24 -7.68 -5.49 -4.41
CA ALA A 24 -7.37 -6.65 -5.26
C ALA A 24 -8.59 -7.55 -5.54
N ASP A 25 -9.44 -7.73 -4.53
CA ASP A 25 -10.68 -8.51 -4.55
C ASP A 25 -11.93 -7.67 -4.89
N LEU A 26 -11.74 -6.39 -5.25
CA LEU A 26 -12.76 -5.38 -5.52
C LEU A 26 -13.57 -4.91 -4.29
N GLU A 27 -13.12 -5.18 -3.06
CA GLU A 27 -13.76 -4.72 -1.82
C GLU A 27 -12.72 -4.42 -0.73
N VAL A 28 -12.80 -3.26 -0.06
CA VAL A 28 -11.89 -2.98 1.07
C VAL A 28 -12.62 -3.21 2.39
N GLN A 29 -12.17 -4.18 3.17
CA GLN A 29 -12.73 -4.54 4.47
C GLN A 29 -12.39 -3.51 5.56
N ASP A 30 -13.17 -3.49 6.65
CA ASP A 30 -12.98 -2.54 7.76
C ASP A 30 -11.59 -2.71 8.43
N GLU A 31 -11.12 -3.95 8.56
CA GLU A 31 -9.81 -4.29 9.10
C GLU A 31 -8.65 -3.72 8.25
N GLU A 32 -8.79 -3.76 6.93
CA GLU A 32 -7.82 -3.19 5.98
C GLU A 32 -7.84 -1.66 6.03
N ARG A 33 -9.04 -1.05 6.09
CA ARG A 33 -9.18 0.40 6.29
C ARG A 33 -8.49 0.84 7.58
N ASP A 34 -8.65 0.09 8.65
CA ASP A 34 -8.00 0.37 9.92
C ASP A 34 -6.48 0.15 9.89
N PHE A 35 -6.00 -0.82 9.11
CA PHE A 35 -4.57 -0.94 8.81
C PHE A 35 -4.03 0.30 8.08
N VAL A 36 -4.69 0.72 7.00
CA VAL A 36 -4.30 1.89 6.21
C VAL A 36 -4.26 3.15 7.08
N ARG A 37 -5.29 3.38 7.90
CA ARG A 37 -5.33 4.52 8.85
C ARG A 37 -4.22 4.47 9.89
N ARG A 38 -3.83 3.28 10.38
CA ARG A 38 -2.67 3.12 11.28
C ARG A 38 -1.37 3.45 10.55
N LEU A 39 -1.25 3.05 9.29
CA LEU A 39 -0.07 3.32 8.46
C LEU A 39 0.07 4.83 8.17
N VAL A 40 -1.01 5.53 7.84
CA VAL A 40 -1.06 7.01 7.71
C VAL A 40 -0.47 7.69 8.95
N LYS A 41 -0.90 7.26 10.15
CA LYS A 41 -0.38 7.80 11.42
C LYS A 41 1.11 7.51 11.60
N LYS A 42 1.56 6.31 11.24
CA LYS A 42 2.97 5.89 11.34
C LYS A 42 3.88 6.68 10.39
N LEU A 43 3.39 6.98 9.20
CA LEU A 43 4.05 7.82 8.19
C LEU A 43 3.99 9.32 8.50
N LYS A 44 3.24 9.72 9.54
CA LYS A 44 3.04 11.12 9.95
C LYS A 44 2.55 12.00 8.78
N LEU A 45 1.66 11.45 7.97
CA LEU A 45 1.01 12.19 6.89
C LEU A 45 0.14 13.31 7.47
N ASP A 46 0.18 14.47 6.82
CA ASP A 46 -0.62 15.62 7.20
C ASP A 46 -2.11 15.41 6.84
N ASP A 47 -2.95 16.39 7.16
CA ASP A 47 -4.39 16.29 6.91
C ASP A 47 -4.73 16.28 5.41
N THR A 48 -3.88 16.87 4.55
CA THR A 48 -4.06 16.85 3.10
C THR A 48 -3.76 15.46 2.57
N ASP A 49 -2.60 14.92 2.93
CA ASP A 49 -2.15 13.59 2.52
C ASP A 49 -3.12 12.51 3.01
N ARG A 50 -3.65 12.65 4.23
CA ARG A 50 -4.68 11.76 4.76
C ARG A 50 -5.97 11.82 3.96
N GLY A 51 -6.40 13.02 3.54
CA GLY A 51 -7.57 13.18 2.69
C GLY A 51 -7.43 12.39 1.38
N MET A 52 -6.26 12.45 0.75
CA MET A 52 -5.96 11.67 -0.46
C MET A 52 -6.03 10.16 -0.23
N VAL A 53 -5.53 9.69 0.92
CA VAL A 53 -5.60 8.25 1.27
C VAL A 53 -7.04 7.80 1.51
N GLU A 54 -7.85 8.59 2.22
CA GLU A 54 -9.27 8.25 2.41
C GLU A 54 -10.03 8.23 1.07
N GLU A 55 -9.70 9.12 0.12
CA GLU A 55 -10.24 9.04 -1.24
C GLU A 55 -9.87 7.72 -1.93
N TRP A 56 -8.64 7.21 -1.74
CA TRP A 56 -8.21 5.93 -2.29
C TRP A 56 -8.87 4.70 -1.64
N LEU A 57 -9.31 4.84 -0.38
CA LEU A 57 -10.11 3.82 0.30
C LEU A 57 -11.56 3.77 -0.20
N GLU A 58 -12.07 4.87 -0.77
CA GLU A 58 -13.40 4.92 -1.38
C GLU A 58 -13.39 4.51 -2.86
N VAL A 59 -12.32 4.85 -3.58
CA VAL A 59 -12.13 4.49 -4.99
C VAL A 59 -10.65 4.16 -5.23
N PRO A 60 -10.32 3.01 -5.84
CA PRO A 60 -8.92 2.65 -6.04
C PRO A 60 -8.16 3.71 -6.85
N PRO A 61 -6.86 3.91 -6.58
CA PRO A 61 -6.01 4.72 -7.44
C PRO A 61 -5.99 4.12 -8.85
N ARG A 62 -5.76 4.94 -9.89
CA ARG A 62 -5.73 4.43 -11.26
C ARG A 62 -4.51 3.53 -11.44
N ALA A 63 -4.68 2.44 -12.20
CA ALA A 63 -3.58 1.51 -12.50
C ALA A 63 -2.36 2.21 -13.13
N GLU A 64 -2.59 3.26 -13.95
CA GLU A 64 -1.53 4.07 -14.56
C GLU A 64 -0.72 4.92 -13.56
N GLU A 65 -1.21 5.09 -12.34
CA GLU A 65 -0.55 5.84 -11.27
C GLU A 65 0.23 4.95 -10.29
N VAL A 66 0.23 3.63 -10.52
CA VAL A 66 0.84 2.60 -9.66
C VAL A 66 1.73 1.70 -10.50
N ASP A 67 2.96 2.15 -10.80
CA ASP A 67 3.98 1.35 -11.49
C ASP A 67 5.05 0.84 -10.51
N PRO A 68 5.18 -0.49 -10.32
CA PRO A 68 6.21 -1.07 -9.45
C PRO A 68 7.64 -0.68 -9.86
N SER A 69 7.86 -0.38 -11.13
CA SER A 69 9.16 0.02 -11.68
C SER A 69 9.62 1.38 -11.18
N ASP A 70 8.69 2.23 -10.74
CA ASP A 70 8.99 3.55 -10.17
C ASP A 70 9.54 3.46 -8.73
N ILE A 71 9.46 2.30 -8.07
CA ILE A 71 9.97 2.12 -6.71
C ILE A 71 11.51 2.03 -6.75
N PRO A 72 12.24 2.95 -6.09
CA PRO A 72 13.69 2.85 -6.00
C PRO A 72 14.11 1.51 -5.40
N THR A 73 15.18 0.90 -5.93
CA THR A 73 15.64 -0.44 -5.52
C THR A 73 15.83 -0.55 -4.00
N GLU A 74 16.34 0.50 -3.38
CA GLU A 74 16.53 0.60 -1.92
C GLU A 74 15.22 0.56 -1.11
N HIS A 75 14.08 0.92 -1.73
CA HIS A 75 12.78 1.03 -1.08
C HIS A 75 11.90 -0.21 -1.33
N ARG A 76 12.26 -1.06 -2.30
CA ARG A 76 11.45 -2.22 -2.71
C ARG A 76 11.08 -3.14 -1.55
N GLN A 77 12.05 -3.49 -0.71
CA GLN A 77 11.76 -4.37 0.45
C GLN A 77 10.77 -3.72 1.42
N LEU A 78 10.89 -2.41 1.64
CA LEU A 78 9.99 -1.68 2.53
C LEU A 78 8.55 -1.66 1.99
N PHE A 79 8.40 -1.51 0.67
CA PHE A 79 7.10 -1.56 -0.01
C PHE A 79 6.49 -2.96 0.07
N LEU A 80 7.29 -4.00 -0.22
CA LEU A 80 6.86 -5.40 -0.09
C LEU A 80 6.41 -5.73 1.34
N ASP A 81 7.19 -5.31 2.35
CA ASP A 81 6.87 -5.55 3.75
C ASP A 81 5.56 -4.86 4.16
N ALA A 82 5.30 -3.65 3.65
CA ALA A 82 4.07 -2.90 3.94
C ALA A 82 2.84 -3.50 3.24
N VAL A 83 2.96 -3.90 1.97
CA VAL A 83 1.89 -4.59 1.23
C VAL A 83 1.58 -5.93 1.89
N ARG A 84 2.61 -6.73 2.22
CA ARG A 84 2.44 -7.98 2.94
C ARG A 84 1.77 -7.77 4.30
N ALA A 85 2.14 -6.73 5.04
CA ALA A 85 1.53 -6.42 6.32
C ALA A 85 0.06 -5.98 6.20
N MET A 86 -0.32 -5.39 5.07
CA MET A 86 -1.71 -5.03 4.76
C MET A 86 -2.53 -6.29 4.48
N ILE A 87 -2.06 -7.13 3.56
CA ILE A 87 -2.74 -8.38 3.17
C ILE A 87 -3.00 -9.29 4.38
N VAL A 88 -2.07 -9.37 5.33
CA VAL A 88 -2.25 -10.22 6.53
C VAL A 88 -2.99 -9.52 7.68
N ALA A 89 -3.46 -8.28 7.50
CA ALA A 89 -3.96 -7.44 8.59
C ALA A 89 -5.30 -7.92 9.18
N ASP A 90 -6.15 -8.55 8.36
CA ASP A 90 -7.43 -9.12 8.75
C ASP A 90 -7.30 -10.58 9.27
N GLY A 91 -6.10 -11.15 9.18
CA GLY A 91 -5.78 -12.52 9.59
C GLY A 91 -6.20 -13.60 8.59
N ARG A 92 -6.62 -13.20 7.39
CA ARG A 92 -6.85 -14.06 6.23
C ARG A 92 -5.98 -13.54 5.07
N VAL A 93 -5.81 -14.38 4.07
CA VAL A 93 -5.17 -14.01 2.82
C VAL A 93 -5.95 -14.75 1.76
N ASP A 94 -6.63 -14.03 0.89
CA ASP A 94 -7.34 -14.65 -0.22
C ASP A 94 -6.38 -15.03 -1.37
N GLN A 95 -6.93 -15.68 -2.39
CA GLN A 95 -6.13 -16.15 -3.51
C GLN A 95 -5.62 -14.99 -4.38
N ASP A 96 -6.43 -13.94 -4.57
CA ASP A 96 -6.12 -12.84 -5.47
C ASP A 96 -5.05 -11.92 -4.84
N GLU A 97 -5.12 -11.68 -3.53
CA GLU A 97 -4.08 -11.01 -2.74
C GLU A 97 -2.74 -11.76 -2.79
N ALA A 98 -2.78 -13.08 -2.61
CA ALA A 98 -1.58 -13.92 -2.65
C ALA A 98 -0.94 -13.92 -4.04
N GLU A 99 -1.75 -14.06 -5.10
CA GLU A 99 -1.27 -14.01 -6.49
C GLU A 99 -0.67 -12.65 -6.83
N ASN A 100 -1.33 -11.56 -6.44
CA ASN A 100 -0.82 -10.20 -6.65
C ASN A 100 0.48 -9.95 -5.88
N LEU A 101 0.62 -10.45 -4.65
CA LEU A 101 1.85 -10.32 -3.87
C LEU A 101 3.00 -11.08 -4.55
N VAL A 102 2.77 -12.30 -5.02
CA VAL A 102 3.79 -13.08 -5.76
C VAL A 102 4.21 -12.35 -7.05
N LEU A 103 3.26 -11.76 -7.77
CA LEU A 103 3.56 -10.97 -8.97
C LEU A 103 4.41 -9.75 -8.63
N LEU A 104 4.07 -9.01 -7.56
CA LEU A 104 4.85 -7.87 -7.11
C LEU A 104 6.27 -8.27 -6.70
N GLU A 105 6.42 -9.36 -5.94
CA GLU A 105 7.73 -9.90 -5.55
C GLU A 105 8.56 -10.26 -6.78
N ALA A 106 7.96 -10.86 -7.82
CA ALA A 106 8.65 -11.19 -9.06
C ALA A 106 9.06 -9.95 -9.88
N LEU A 107 8.29 -8.86 -9.84
CA LEU A 107 8.61 -7.60 -10.53
C LEU A 107 9.68 -6.80 -9.81
N LEU A 108 9.73 -6.89 -8.48
CA LEU A 108 10.68 -6.14 -7.64
C LEU A 108 11.97 -6.90 -7.32
N GLY A 109 11.99 -8.22 -7.56
CA GLY A 109 13.15 -9.11 -7.40
C GLY A 109 14.31 -8.89 -8.36
#